data_AF-A0A959QBI2-F1
#
_entry.id   AF-A0A959QBI2-F1
#
_cell.length_a   1.000
_cell.length_b   1.000
_cell.length_c   1.000
_cell.angle_alpha   90.00
_cell.angle_beta   90.00
_cell.angle_gamma   90.00
#
_symmetry.space_group_name_H-M   'P 1'
#
loop_
_entity.id
_entity.type
_entity.pdbx_description
1 polymer ?
#
loop_
_entity_poly.entity_id
_entity_poly.type
_entity_poly.pdbx_seq_one_letter_code
_entity_poly.pdbx_strand_id
1 'polypeptide(L)'
;MRQLRLALCLFLAVGIAFVSMRFLDFQPKDILLDKGALADHPVYLIGFYTHVGLGILALLSGPFQFMDKLRVRQLTWHRTLGKVYVVCCLLSGLAGFGIAWFANERWVTSFGFAALAVA
;
A
#
# COMPACT_ATOMS: atom_id res chain seq x y z
N MET A 1 -1.74 3.88 -27.13
CA MET A 1 -1.22 4.61 -25.94
C MET A 1 -1.98 4.31 -24.66
N ARG A 2 -3.30 4.58 -24.54
CA ARG A 2 -4.04 4.41 -23.26
C ARG A 2 -4.09 2.97 -22.73
N GLN A 3 -4.35 1.99 -23.59
CA GLN A 3 -4.39 0.58 -23.19
C GLN A 3 -3.04 0.06 -22.71
N LEU A 4 -1.94 0.52 -23.33
CA LEU A 4 -0.59 0.18 -22.93
C LEU A 4 -0.27 0.73 -21.54
N ARG A 5 -0.67 1.98 -21.24
CA ARG A 5 -0.50 2.58 -19.92
C ARG A 5 -1.26 1.81 -18.84
N LEU A 6 -2.51 1.45 -19.12
CA LEU A 6 -3.32 0.64 -18.18
C LEU A 6 -2.71 -0.75 -17.95
N ALA A 7 -2.27 -1.42 -19.01
CA ALA A 7 -1.62 -2.73 -18.90
C ALA A 7 -0.33 -2.64 -18.07
N LEU A 8 0.48 -1.61 -18.29
CA LEU A 8 1.70 -1.37 -17.51
C LEU A 8 1.38 -1.08 -16.04
N CYS A 9 0.42 -0.19 -15.75
CA CYS A 9 -0.01 0.09 -14.38
C CYS A 9 -0.50 -1.17 -13.67
N LEU A 10 -1.31 -1.99 -14.35
CA LEU A 10 -1.82 -3.24 -13.80
C LEU A 10 -0.69 -4.24 -13.53
N PHE A 11 0.24 -4.40 -14.48
CA PHE A 11 1.40 -5.28 -14.32
C PHE A 11 2.26 -4.88 -13.12
N LEU A 12 2.60 -3.60 -13.00
CA LEU A 12 3.41 -3.10 -11.89
C LEU A 12 2.67 -3.21 -10.55
N ALA A 13 1.39 -2.85 -10.51
CA ALA A 13 0.59 -2.92 -9.29
C ALA A 13 0.43 -4.37 -8.80
N VAL A 14 0.14 -5.30 -9.71
CA VAL A 14 0.05 -6.73 -9.39
C VAL A 14 1.41 -7.28 -8.96
N GLY A 15 2.50 -6.89 -9.64
CA GLY A 15 3.85 -7.32 -9.28
C GLY A 15 4.23 -6.90 -7.86
N ILE A 16 4.02 -5.63 -7.51
CA ILE A 16 4.30 -5.11 -6.15
C ILE A 16 3.39 -5.78 -5.12
N ALA A 17 2.09 -5.90 -5.42
CA ALA A 17 1.13 -6.56 -4.53
C ALA A 17 1.55 -8.01 -4.25
N PHE A 18 1.89 -8.77 -5.30
CA PHE A 18 2.29 -10.17 -5.18
C PHE A 18 3.56 -10.34 -4.34
N VAL A 19 4.59 -9.53 -4.58
CA VAL A 19 5.82 -9.55 -3.76
C VAL A 19 5.49 -9.20 -2.30
N SER A 20 4.57 -8.26 -2.08
CA SER A 20 4.17 -7.82 -0.73
C SER A 20 3.36 -8.87 0.04
N MET A 21 2.68 -9.81 -0.65
CA MET A 21 1.91 -10.88 0.01
C MET A 21 2.79 -11.80 0.88
N ARG A 22 4.10 -11.84 0.66
CA ARG A 22 5.04 -12.61 1.49
C ARG A 22 5.01 -12.23 2.98
N PHE A 23 4.52 -11.04 3.31
CA PHE A 23 4.40 -10.55 4.69
C PHE A 23 3.05 -10.91 5.35
N LEU A 24 2.10 -11.48 4.63
CA LEU A 24 0.75 -11.78 5.15
C LEU A 24 0.69 -13.08 5.98
N ASP A 25 1.80 -13.79 6.12
CA ASP A 25 1.92 -14.96 7.00
C ASP A 25 2.31 -14.60 8.45
N PHE A 26 2.45 -13.30 8.73
CA PHE A 26 2.77 -12.75 10.05
C PHE A 26 4.06 -13.30 10.66
N GLN A 27 4.97 -13.81 9.82
CA GLN A 27 6.29 -14.25 10.27
C GLN A 27 7.30 -13.12 10.09
N PRO A 28 8.20 -12.89 11.05
CA PRO A 28 9.27 -11.90 10.89
C PRO A 28 10.23 -12.38 9.79
N LYS A 29 10.30 -11.58 8.71
CA LYS A 29 11.12 -11.84 7.52
C LYS A 29 11.68 -10.53 6.98
N ASP A 30 12.78 -10.63 6.23
CA ASP A 30 13.41 -9.49 5.53
C ASP A 30 13.59 -8.29 6.47
N ILE A 31 12.97 -7.15 6.11
CA ILE A 31 13.01 -5.90 6.86
C ILE A 31 12.49 -6.01 8.29
N LEU A 32 11.69 -7.02 8.64
CA LEU A 32 11.25 -7.24 10.03
C LEU A 32 12.36 -7.89 10.86
N LEU A 33 13.22 -8.73 10.28
CA LEU A 33 14.36 -9.30 11.00
C LEU A 33 15.42 -8.23 11.30
N ASP A 34 15.63 -7.31 10.35
CA ASP A 34 16.58 -6.19 10.51
C ASP A 34 16.14 -5.18 11.60
N LYS A 35 14.90 -5.28 12.09
CA LYS A 35 14.31 -4.36 13.08
C LYS A 35 14.62 -4.75 14.54
N GLY A 36 15.18 -5.94 14.78
CA GLY A 36 15.53 -6.39 16.14
C GLY A 36 14.32 -6.32 17.09
N ALA A 37 14.45 -5.58 18.19
CA ALA A 37 13.37 -5.43 19.20
C ALA A 37 12.06 -4.84 18.66
N LEU A 38 12.09 -4.12 17.53
CA LEU A 38 10.88 -3.60 16.89
C LEU A 38 10.07 -4.69 16.19
N ALA A 39 10.68 -5.84 15.90
CA ALA A 39 10.00 -7.01 15.32
C ALA A 39 8.94 -7.61 16.27
N ASP A 40 9.01 -7.28 17.56
CA ASP A 40 8.04 -7.69 18.59
C ASP A 40 7.21 -6.50 19.12
N HIS A 41 7.44 -5.29 18.61
CA HIS A 41 6.79 -4.09 19.13
C HIS A 41 5.36 -3.97 18.56
N PRO A 42 4.30 -4.03 19.40
CA PRO A 42 2.94 -4.20 18.93
C PRO A 42 2.45 -3.04 18.07
N VAL A 43 2.79 -1.80 18.43
CA VAL A 43 2.38 -0.62 17.64
C VAL A 43 3.03 -0.61 16.26
N TYR A 44 4.29 -1.06 16.17
CA TYR A 44 5.01 -1.08 14.89
C TYR A 44 4.45 -2.18 14.00
N LEU A 45 4.22 -3.38 14.54
CA LEU A 45 3.63 -4.49 13.79
C LEU A 45 2.21 -4.20 13.32
N ILE A 46 1.36 -3.63 14.18
CA ILE A 46 0.00 -3.23 13.79
C ILE A 46 0.07 -2.22 12.64
N GLY A 47 0.91 -1.19 12.75
CA GLY A 47 1.11 -0.22 11.68
C GLY A 47 1.65 -0.86 10.40
N PHE A 48 2.65 -1.72 10.52
CA PHE A 48 3.30 -2.39 9.40
C PHE A 48 2.34 -3.27 8.61
N TYR A 49 1.65 -4.20 9.29
CA TYR A 49 0.70 -5.11 8.65
C TYR A 49 -0.54 -4.38 8.13
N THR A 50 -0.99 -3.32 8.81
CA THR A 50 -2.06 -2.45 8.30
C THR A 50 -1.64 -1.76 7.02
N HIS A 51 -0.44 -1.17 6.99
CA HIS A 51 0.12 -0.49 5.83
C HIS A 51 0.23 -1.45 4.64
N VAL A 52 0.87 -2.62 4.84
CA VAL A 52 1.07 -3.62 3.78
C VAL A 52 -0.25 -4.20 3.29
N GLY A 53 -1.13 -4.64 4.19
CA GLY A 53 -2.39 -5.26 3.83
C GLY A 53 -3.31 -4.33 3.05
N LEU A 54 -3.50 -3.10 3.55
CA LEU A 54 -4.33 -2.10 2.86
C LEU A 54 -3.64 -1.55 1.61
N GLY A 55 -2.31 -1.50 1.58
CA GLY A 55 -1.52 -1.14 0.40
C GLY A 55 -1.72 -2.13 -0.75
N ILE A 56 -1.75 -3.44 -0.46
CA ILE A 56 -2.07 -4.48 -1.46
C ILE A 56 -3.49 -4.25 -2.02
N LEU A 57 -4.48 -4.00 -1.18
CA LEU A 57 -5.86 -3.74 -1.63
C LEU A 57 -5.95 -2.46 -2.48
N ALA A 58 -5.23 -1.40 -2.10
CA ALA A 58 -5.16 -0.16 -2.87
C ALA A 58 -4.50 -0.38 -4.25
N LEU A 59 -3.37 -1.10 -4.29
CA LEU A 59 -2.67 -1.42 -5.54
C LEU A 59 -3.52 -2.27 -6.48
N LEU A 60 -4.22 -3.28 -5.96
CA LEU A 60 -5.07 -4.15 -6.77
C LEU A 60 -6.31 -3.41 -7.27
N SER A 61 -6.89 -2.51 -6.48
CA SER A 61 -8.12 -1.77 -6.88
C SER A 61 -7.86 -0.54 -7.75
N GLY A 62 -6.68 0.10 -7.64
CA GLY A 62 -6.34 1.36 -8.31
C GLY A 62 -6.43 1.33 -9.84
N PRO A 63 -5.79 0.39 -10.56
CA PRO A 63 -5.82 0.34 -12.03
C PRO A 63 -7.24 0.31 -12.62
N PHE A 64 -8.18 -0.32 -11.93
CA PHE A 64 -9.58 -0.39 -12.36
C PHE A 64 -10.29 0.97 -12.37
N GLN A 65 -9.82 1.95 -11.58
CA GLN A 65 -10.35 3.32 -11.59
C GLN A 65 -10.09 4.07 -12.90
N PHE A 66 -9.03 3.71 -13.61
CA PHE A 66 -8.64 4.34 -14.87
C PHE A 66 -9.24 3.65 -16.11
N MET A 67 -10.05 2.60 -15.91
CA MET A 67 -10.71 1.88 -16.99
C MET A 67 -12.01 2.58 -17.42
N ASP A 68 -11.97 3.27 -18.56
CA ASP A 68 -13.14 3.94 -19.15
C ASP A 68 -14.38 3.07 -19.28
N LYS A 69 -14.21 1.79 -19.65
CA LYS A 69 -15.32 0.84 -19.80
C LYS A 69 -16.07 0.66 -18.47
N LEU A 70 -15.34 0.60 -17.35
CA LEU A 70 -15.92 0.46 -16.01
C LEU A 70 -16.64 1.75 -15.61
N ARG A 71 -16.01 2.91 -15.85
CA ARG A 71 -16.60 4.22 -15.55
C ARG A 71 -17.91 4.49 -16.31
N VAL A 72 -17.97 4.09 -17.58
CA VAL A 72 -19.12 4.39 -18.46
C VAL A 72 -20.21 3.32 -18.38
N ARG A 73 -19.85 2.03 -18.35
CA ARG A 73 -20.84 0.93 -18.41
C ARG A 73 -21.29 0.43 -17.04
N GLN A 74 -20.49 0.64 -16.00
CA GLN A 74 -20.69 0.04 -14.67
C GLN A 74 -20.40 1.07 -13.56
N LEU A 75 -21.08 2.23 -13.62
CA LEU A 75 -20.82 3.38 -12.76
C LEU A 75 -20.91 3.06 -11.26
N THR A 76 -21.86 2.21 -10.85
CA THR A 76 -22.00 1.78 -9.45
C THR A 76 -20.76 1.02 -8.99
N TRP A 77 -20.26 0.07 -9.79
CA TRP A 77 -19.04 -0.67 -9.48
C TRP A 77 -17.82 0.24 -9.44
N HIS A 78 -17.70 1.17 -10.39
CA HIS A 78 -16.63 2.16 -10.39
C HIS A 78 -16.61 2.97 -9.09
N ARG A 79 -17.77 3.48 -8.65
CA ARG A 79 -17.90 4.26 -7.41
C ARG A 79 -17.59 3.41 -6.16
N THR A 80 -18.08 2.18 -6.09
CA THR A 80 -17.82 1.29 -4.95
C THR A 80 -16.33 0.93 -4.86
N LEU A 81 -15.71 0.55 -5.97
CA LEU A 81 -14.25 0.31 -6.00
C LEU A 81 -13.47 1.58 -5.69
N GLY A 82 -13.95 2.76 -6.10
CA GLY A 82 -13.32 4.03 -5.79
C GLY A 82 -13.35 4.34 -4.29
N LYS A 83 -14.47 4.06 -3.61
CA LYS A 83 -14.57 4.17 -2.15
C LYS A 83 -13.60 3.21 -1.45
N VAL A 84 -13.56 1.95 -1.88
CA VAL A 84 -12.63 0.95 -1.32
C VAL A 84 -11.18 1.42 -1.50
N TYR A 85 -10.83 1.86 -2.70
CA TYR A 85 -9.51 2.40 -3.01
C TYR A 85 -9.14 3.56 -2.09
N VAL A 86 -10.00 4.58 -1.98
CA VAL A 86 -9.75 5.76 -1.13
C VAL A 86 -9.61 5.39 0.34
N VAL A 87 -10.49 4.55 0.88
CA VAL A 87 -10.41 4.11 2.29
C VAL A 87 -9.12 3.33 2.54
N CYS A 88 -8.75 2.43 1.64
CA CYS A 88 -7.49 1.69 1.75
C CYS A 88 -6.28 2.62 1.71
N CYS A 89 -6.24 3.57 0.77
CA CYS A 89 -5.16 4.56 0.67
C CYS A 89 -5.04 5.41 1.95
N LEU A 90 -6.16 5.93 2.48
CA LEU A 90 -6.14 6.77 3.67
C LEU A 90 -5.64 6.01 4.90
N LEU A 91 -6.19 4.82 5.17
CA LEU A 91 -5.81 4.03 6.33
C LEU A 91 -4.39 3.45 6.18
N SER A 92 -4.01 3.00 4.98
CA SER A 92 -2.64 2.55 4.69
C SER A 92 -1.64 3.71 4.84
N GLY A 93 -1.99 4.91 4.35
CA GLY A 93 -1.17 6.11 4.47
C GLY A 93 -0.96 6.53 5.92
N LEU A 94 -2.02 6.55 6.74
CA LEU A 94 -1.92 6.81 8.19
C LEU A 94 -1.03 5.80 8.91
N ALA A 95 -1.19 4.51 8.60
CA ALA A 95 -0.33 3.46 9.14
C ALA A 95 1.14 3.64 8.69
N GLY A 96 1.34 3.99 7.41
CA GLY A 96 2.63 4.33 6.80
C GLY A 96 3.31 5.52 7.49
N PHE A 97 2.56 6.57 7.78
CA PHE A 97 3.04 7.74 8.52
C PHE A 97 3.51 7.36 9.94
N GLY A 98 2.73 6.53 10.64
CA GLY A 98 3.10 6.04 11.97
C GLY A 98 4.39 5.22 11.96
N ILE A 99 4.53 4.28 11.01
CA ILE A 99 5.75 3.45 10.91
C ILE A 99 6.97 4.19 10.35
N ALA A 100 6.78 5.33 9.65
CA ALA A 100 7.88 6.13 9.11
C ALA A 100 8.87 6.61 10.19
N TRP A 101 8.39 6.88 11.41
CA TRP A 101 9.22 7.27 12.55
C TRP A 101 10.11 6.15 13.10
N PHE A 102 9.85 4.90 12.69
CA PHE A 102 10.63 3.73 13.05
C PHE A 102 11.62 3.33 11.94
N ALA A 103 11.87 4.18 10.94
CA ALA A 103 12.84 3.91 9.87
C ALA A 103 14.25 3.67 10.44
N ASN A 104 14.99 2.70 9.86
CA ASN A 104 16.31 2.29 10.35
C ASN A 104 17.38 3.37 10.15
N GLU A 105 17.20 4.19 9.12
CA GLU A 105 18.13 5.23 8.73
C GLU A 105 17.65 6.57 9.28
N ARG A 106 18.61 7.42 9.66
CA ARG A 106 18.55 8.76 10.27
C ARG A 106 17.32 9.61 9.86
N TRP A 107 17.03 10.66 10.62
CA TRP A 107 15.95 11.64 10.43
C TRP A 107 15.49 11.94 8.99
N VAL A 108 16.41 12.03 8.02
CA VAL A 108 16.10 12.27 6.59
C VAL A 108 15.13 11.23 6.02
N THR A 109 15.37 9.94 6.28
CA THR A 109 14.53 8.83 5.79
C THR A 109 13.15 8.84 6.43
N SER A 110 13.07 9.08 7.74
CA SER A 110 11.78 9.18 8.44
C SER A 110 10.94 10.34 7.89
N PHE A 111 11.54 11.51 7.69
CA PHE A 111 10.83 12.65 7.09
C PHE A 111 10.44 12.39 5.63
N GLY A 112 11.28 11.70 4.85
CA GLY A 112 10.97 11.31 3.48
C GLY A 112 9.75 10.41 3.40
N PHE A 113 9.69 9.35 4.22
CA PHE A 113 8.53 8.46 4.27
C PHE A 113 7.28 9.13 4.84
N ALA A 114 7.44 9.98 5.85
CA ALA A 114 6.34 10.76 6.40
C ALA A 114 5.74 11.73 5.38
N ALA A 115 6.59 12.42 4.61
CA ALA A 115 6.14 13.30 3.52
C ALA A 115 5.41 12.51 2.43
N LEU A 116 5.93 11.33 2.05
CA LEU A 116 5.26 10.45 1.09
C LEU A 116 3.88 9.97 1.58
N ALA A 117 3.72 9.77 2.88
CA ALA A 117 2.44 9.34 3.45
C ALA A 117 1.34 10.42 3.42
N VAL A 118 1.73 11.70 3.26
CA VAL A 118 0.82 12.86 3.26
C VAL A 118 0.59 13.42 1.84
N ALA A 119 1.47 13.11 0.89
CA ALA A 119 1.41 13.59 -0.49
C ALA A 119 0.31 12.90 -1.32
#